data_AF-A0AA42IRG1-F1
#
_entry.id   AF-A0AA42IRG1-F1
#
_cell.length_a   1.000
_cell.length_b   1.000
_cell.length_c   1.000
_cell.angle_alpha   90.00
_cell.angle_beta   90.00
_cell.angle_gamma   90.00
#
_symmetry.space_group_name_H-M   'P 1'
#
loop_
_entity.id
_entity.type
_entity.pdbx_description
1 polymer ?
#
loop_
_entity_poly.entity_id
_entity_poly.type
_entity_poly.pdbx_seq_one_letter_code
_entity_poly.pdbx_strand_id
1 'polypeptide(L)' 'MNAHHPACCSPLDTHNPLPNSLAGAQLISTRFDPTLFAEDDFARCDISPVRGVAKRQAEYLAGRLC' A
#
# COMPACT_ATOMS: atom_id res chain seq x y z
N MET A 1 -11.14 15.30 5.58
CA MET A 1 -9.70 14.99 5.54
C MET A 1 -9.49 14.09 4.34
N ASN A 2 -8.89 14.60 3.26
CA ASN A 2 -8.63 13.77 2.08
C ASN A 2 -7.58 12.72 2.47
N ALA A 3 -7.97 11.45 2.46
CA ALA A 3 -7.01 10.36 2.55
C ALA A 3 -6.12 10.43 1.31
N HIS A 4 -4.84 10.76 1.50
CA HIS A 4 -3.88 10.76 0.42
C HIS A 4 -3.66 9.31 -0.06
N HIS A 5 -3.71 9.10 -1.37
CA HIS A 5 -3.38 7.83 -1.98
C HIS A 5 -2.11 7.99 -2.81
N PRO A 6 -1.00 7.32 -2.45
CA PRO A 6 0.26 7.39 -3.17
C PRO A 6 0.12 6.95 -4.63
N ALA A 7 0.81 7.64 -5.55
CA ALA A 7 0.82 7.27 -6.97
C ALA A 7 1.55 5.94 -7.21
N CYS A 8 2.45 5.56 -6.30
CA CYS A 8 3.12 4.27 -6.34
C CYS A 8 2.23 3.09 -5.98
N CYS A 9 0.99 3.30 -5.54
CA CYS A 9 0.03 2.26 -5.22
C CYS A 9 -1.17 2.33 -6.18
N SER A 10 -1.76 1.18 -6.55
CA SER A 10 -3.08 1.15 -7.19
C SER A 10 -4.18 1.39 -6.16
N PRO A 11 -5.41 1.76 -6.55
CA PRO A 11 -6.54 1.76 -5.61
C PRO A 11 -6.63 0.43 -4.85
N LEU A 12 -7.07 0.51 -3.58
CA LEU A 12 -7.25 -0.69 -2.75
C LEU A 12 -8.32 -1.59 -3.37
N ASP A 13 -7.98 -2.87 -3.51
CA ASP A 13 -8.82 -3.92 -4.04
C ASP A 13 -9.21 -4.89 -2.92
N THR A 14 -10.51 -5.14 -2.82
CA THR A 14 -11.12 -6.05 -1.84
C THR A 14 -11.39 -7.45 -2.41
N HIS A 15 -10.97 -7.72 -3.64
CA HIS A 15 -11.16 -9.01 -4.29
C HIS A 15 -10.43 -10.10 -3.50
N ASN A 16 -11.17 -11.13 -3.09
CA ASN A 16 -10.62 -12.29 -2.40
C ASN A 16 -10.38 -13.45 -3.40
N PRO A 17 -9.13 -13.75 -3.78
CA PRO A 17 -8.82 -14.85 -4.70
C PRO A 17 -8.76 -16.21 -4.00
N LEU A 18 -8.89 -16.26 -2.66
CA LEU A 18 -8.79 -17.51 -1.92
C LEU A 18 -10.03 -18.38 -2.16
N PRO A 19 -9.87 -19.68 -2.43
CA PRO A 19 -11.00 -20.58 -2.72
C PRO A 19 -11.95 -20.73 -1.52
N ASN A 20 -11.43 -20.58 -0.30
CA ASN A 20 -12.20 -20.60 0.93
C ASN A 20 -12.01 -19.25 1.64
N SER A 21 -13.09 -18.47 1.73
CA SER A 21 -13.07 -17.21 2.47
C SER A 21 -12.95 -17.47 3.98
N LEU A 22 -12.12 -16.68 4.66
CA LEU A 22 -11.97 -16.75 6.10
C LEU A 22 -13.12 -15.99 6.78
N ALA A 23 -13.90 -16.68 7.61
CA ALA A 23 -15.03 -16.07 8.29
C ALA A 23 -14.56 -14.90 9.19
N GLY A 24 -15.18 -13.73 9.01
CA GLY A 24 -14.85 -12.53 9.77
C GLY A 24 -13.59 -11.79 9.30
N ALA A 25 -12.99 -12.17 8.18
CA ALA A 25 -11.84 -11.47 7.59
C ALA A 25 -12.11 -11.05 6.16
N GLN A 26 -11.44 -9.97 5.73
CA GLN A 26 -11.46 -9.45 4.37
C GLN A 26 -10.03 -9.32 3.86
N LEU A 27 -9.80 -9.70 2.60
CA LEU A 27 -8.54 -9.41 1.94
C LEU A 27 -8.59 -8.00 1.37
N ILE A 28 -7.61 -7.18 1.72
CA ILE A 28 -7.33 -5.88 1.10
C ILE A 28 -5.97 -6.00 0.41
N SER A 29 -5.89 -5.53 -0.84
CA SER A 29 -4.67 -5.60 -1.63
C SER A 29 -4.45 -4.35 -2.47
N THR A 30 -3.21 -4.09 -2.83
CA THR A 30 -2.82 -3.09 -3.82
C THR A 30 -1.61 -3.59 -4.60
N ARG A 31 -1.44 -3.09 -5.82
CA ARG A 31 -0.20 -3.24 -6.58
C ARG A 31 0.68 -2.03 -6.30
N PHE A 32 1.99 -2.22 -6.26
CA PHE A 32 2.93 -1.11 -6.14
C PHE A 32 3.90 -1.02 -7.31
N ASP A 33 4.28 0.20 -7.69
CA ASP A 33 5.30 0.50 -8.69
C ASP A 33 6.41 1.37 -8.06
N PRO A 34 7.61 0.81 -7.83
CA PRO A 34 8.75 1.55 -7.27
C PRO A 34 9.18 2.78 -8.07
N THR A 35 8.87 2.84 -9.37
CA THR A 35 9.26 3.96 -10.24
C THR A 35 8.42 5.22 -10.02
N LEU A 36 7.25 5.06 -9.39
CA LEU A 36 6.31 6.13 -9.05
C LEU A 36 6.38 6.54 -7.57
N PHE A 37 7.33 5.99 -6.81
CA PHE A 37 7.49 6.30 -5.39
C PHE A 37 8.01 7.71 -5.17
N ALA A 38 7.33 8.46 -4.30
CA ALA A 38 7.77 9.77 -3.84
C ALA A 38 8.01 9.76 -2.33
N GLU A 39 9.13 10.32 -1.87
CA GLU A 39 9.50 10.28 -0.44
C GLU A 39 8.49 11.01 0.46
N ASP A 40 7.76 12.01 -0.07
CA ASP A 40 6.72 12.74 0.66
C ASP A 40 5.45 11.90 0.88
N ASP A 41 5.26 10.78 0.16
CA ASP A 41 4.12 9.89 0.35
C ASP A 41 4.06 9.34 1.78
N PHE A 42 5.22 9.11 2.43
CA PHE A 42 5.27 8.69 3.83
C PHE A 42 4.65 9.71 4.78
N ALA A 43 5.02 10.98 4.65
CA ALA A 43 4.48 12.05 5.49
C ALA A 43 2.99 12.27 5.22
N ARG A 44 2.57 12.20 3.95
CA ARG A 44 1.18 12.42 3.54
C ARG A 44 0.25 11.28 3.97
N CYS A 45 0.79 10.08 4.15
CA CYS A 45 0.07 8.91 4.68
C CYS A 45 0.24 8.70 6.20
N ASP A 46 0.96 9.58 6.90
CA ASP A 46 1.26 9.44 8.33
C ASP A 46 1.96 8.10 8.67
N ILE A 47 2.93 7.70 7.82
CA ILE A 47 3.69 6.45 7.96
C ILE A 47 5.18 6.79 8.06
N SER A 48 5.85 6.29 9.10
CA SER A 48 7.30 6.46 9.24
C SER A 48 8.07 5.73 8.12
N PRO A 49 9.06 6.38 7.48
CA PRO A 49 9.85 5.76 6.43
C PRO A 49 10.74 4.64 6.96
N VAL A 50 11.09 3.70 6.08
CA VAL A 50 12.07 2.64 6.35
C VAL A 50 13.32 2.82 5.50
N ARG A 51 14.46 2.31 5.98
CA ARG A 51 15.70 2.27 5.20
C ARG A 51 15.56 1.31 4.02
N GLY A 52 15.98 1.75 2.83
CA GLY A 52 16.04 0.94 1.64
C GLY A 52 15.95 1.77 0.36
N VAL A 53 16.15 1.10 -0.77
CA VAL A 53 15.88 1.67 -2.10
C VAL A 53 14.37 1.82 -2.34
N ALA A 54 13.98 2.57 -3.36
CA ALA A 54 12.58 2.84 -3.73
C ALA A 54 11.69 1.59 -3.75
N LYS A 55 12.20 0.44 -4.24
CA LYS A 55 11.45 -0.83 -4.21
C LYS A 55 11.01 -1.23 -2.81
N ARG A 56 11.93 -1.19 -1.83
CA ARG A 56 11.64 -1.57 -0.45
C ARG A 56 10.72 -0.56 0.24
N GLN A 57 10.89 0.73 -0.07
CA GLN A 57 10.05 1.78 0.49
C GLN A 57 8.62 1.71 -0.04
N ALA A 58 8.44 1.54 -1.36
CA ALA A 58 7.14 1.37 -1.99
C ALA A 58 6.41 0.12 -1.49
N GLU A 59 7.11 -1.02 -1.38
CA GLU A 59 6.55 -2.25 -0.82
C GLU A 59 6.08 -2.07 0.64
N TYR A 60 6.90 -1.40 1.47
CA TYR A 60 6.56 -1.12 2.85
C TYR A 60 5.35 -0.19 2.98
N LEU A 61 5.30 0.87 2.16
CA LEU A 61 4.17 1.80 2.13
C LEU A 61 2.88 1.10 1.72
N ALA A 62 2.91 0.32 0.63
CA ALA A 62 1.76 -0.48 0.17
C ALA A 62 1.25 -1.43 1.26
N GLY A 63 2.14 -2.12 1.96
CA GLY A 63 1.78 -3.02 3.06
C GLY A 63 1.19 -2.33 4.29
N ARG A 64 1.35 -1.01 4.45
CA ARG A 64 0.75 -0.23 5.54
C ARG A 64 -0.60 0.38 5.16
N LEU A 65 -0.89 0.49 3.86
CA LEU A 65 -2.17 0.97 3.33
C LEU A 65 -3.23 -0.13 3.26
N CYS A 66 -2.82 -1.38 3.04
CA CYS A 66 -3.67 -2.58 3.12
C CYS A 66 -3.92 -2.98 4.58
#